data_AF-A0A945J339-F1
#
_entry.id   AF-A0A945J339-F1
#
_cell.length_a   1.000
_cell.length_b   1.000
_cell.length_c   1.000
_cell.angle_alpha   90.00
_cell.angle_beta   90.00
_cell.angle_gamma   90.00
#
_symmetry.space_group_name_H-M   'P 1'
#
loop_
_entity.id
_entity.type
_entity.pdbx_description
1 polymer ?
#
loop_
_entity_poly.entity_id
_entity_poly.type
_entity_poly.pdbx_seq_one_letter_code
_entity_poly.pdbx_strand_id
1 'polypeptide(L)'
;MLSSFSLVQANALKDAIIQVVKFLDDTPEVDWYRVDRESLIIGWRGIPRLFNQTNRKAARRAAISSGREVHVWAVRHNQKEWKVGIGTSHICSVIAKNNGRIKTDTCPY
;
A
#
# COMPACT_ATOMS: atom_id res chain seq x y z
N MET A 1 14.88 2.39 -27.55
CA MET A 1 15.19 3.22 -26.36
C MET A 1 13.91 3.55 -25.59
N LEU A 2 13.32 2.59 -24.84
CA LEU A 2 12.08 2.81 -24.06
C LEU A 2 12.21 2.40 -22.57
N SER A 3 13.36 1.88 -22.15
CA SER A 3 13.54 1.29 -20.82
C SER A 3 13.88 2.29 -19.72
N SER A 4 14.48 3.44 -20.05
CA SER A 4 14.90 4.44 -19.06
C SER A 4 13.74 5.31 -18.57
N PHE A 5 12.87 5.76 -19.48
CA PHE A 5 11.72 6.61 -19.13
C PHE A 5 10.69 5.90 -18.25
N SER A 6 10.40 4.64 -18.54
CA SER A 6 9.47 3.82 -17.74
C SER A 6 10.00 3.56 -16.33
N LEU A 7 11.31 3.35 -16.19
CA LEU A 7 11.96 3.12 -14.91
C LEU A 7 12.03 4.40 -14.06
N VAL A 8 12.29 5.55 -14.68
CA VAL A 8 12.23 6.86 -13.99
C VAL A 8 10.82 7.15 -13.48
N GLN A 9 9.79 6.92 -14.30
CA GLN A 9 8.39 7.12 -13.88
C GLN A 9 7.97 6.17 -12.75
N ALA A 10 8.40 4.90 -12.80
CA ALA A 10 8.16 3.94 -11.75
C ALA A 10 8.84 4.32 -10.42
N ASN A 11 10.08 4.83 -10.48
CA ASN A 11 10.80 5.30 -9.31
C ASN A 11 10.14 6.56 -8.71
N ALA A 12 9.75 7.53 -9.53
CA ALA A 12 9.05 8.72 -9.06
C ALA A 12 7.72 8.38 -8.38
N LEU A 13 6.95 7.43 -8.94
CA LEU A 13 5.71 6.94 -8.32
C LEU A 13 5.99 6.28 -6.97
N LYS A 14 6.99 5.40 -6.92
CA LYS A 14 7.41 4.72 -5.70
C LYS A 14 7.77 5.74 -4.62
N ASP A 15 8.61 6.72 -4.94
CA ASP A 15 9.06 7.72 -4.00
C ASP A 15 7.91 8.60 -3.50
N ALA A 16 7.00 9.01 -4.39
CA ALA A 16 5.80 9.78 -4.04
C ALA A 16 4.89 9.02 -3.06
N ILE A 17 4.73 7.71 -3.23
CA ILE A 17 3.95 6.87 -2.30
C ILE A 17 4.72 6.69 -0.99
N ILE A 18 5.99 6.30 -1.03
CA ILE A 18 6.82 6.04 0.17
C ILE A 18 6.86 7.27 1.08
N GLN A 19 7.05 8.47 0.53
CA GLN A 19 7.12 9.71 1.32
C GLN A 19 5.86 9.96 2.16
N VAL A 20 4.66 9.73 1.61
CA VAL A 20 3.40 10.05 2.30
C VAL A 20 2.92 8.96 3.25
N VAL A 21 3.52 7.76 3.16
CA VAL A 21 3.21 6.61 4.02
C VAL A 21 4.27 6.35 5.09
N LYS A 22 5.28 7.22 5.24
CA LYS A 22 6.28 7.12 6.33
C LYS A 22 5.70 7.07 7.74
N PHE A 23 4.48 7.57 7.95
CA PHE A 23 3.79 7.43 9.23
C PHE A 23 3.56 5.95 9.64
N LEU A 24 3.70 5.00 8.72
CA LEU A 24 3.70 3.58 9.01
C LEU A 24 4.91 3.16 9.86
N ASP A 25 6.04 3.89 9.77
CA ASP A 25 7.23 3.68 10.62
C ASP A 25 6.91 3.91 12.12
N ASP A 26 5.94 4.79 12.41
CA ASP A 26 5.46 5.09 13.77
C ASP A 26 4.37 4.11 14.26
N THR A 27 4.02 3.09 13.46
CA THR A 27 3.00 2.10 13.80
C THR A 27 3.68 0.79 14.25
N PRO A 28 3.70 0.46 15.56
CA PRO A 28 4.50 -0.67 16.09
C PRO A 28 4.21 -2.04 15.46
N GLU A 29 2.98 -2.24 14.99
CA GLU A 29 2.54 -3.48 14.36
C GLU A 29 2.88 -3.58 12.88
N VAL A 30 3.37 -2.52 12.24
CA VAL A 30 3.92 -2.58 10.88
C VAL A 30 5.37 -3.06 10.95
N ASP A 31 5.66 -4.20 10.33
CA ASP A 31 7.02 -4.76 10.27
C ASP A 31 7.80 -4.25 9.05
N TRP A 32 7.09 -4.11 7.93
CA TRP A 32 7.63 -3.63 6.67
C TRP A 32 6.50 -3.14 5.76
N TYR A 33 6.85 -2.32 4.80
CA TYR A 33 5.98 -2.01 3.68
C TYR A 33 6.81 -1.82 2.41
N ARG A 34 6.20 -2.06 1.26
CA ARG A 34 6.85 -1.84 -0.04
C ARG A 34 5.83 -1.41 -1.08
N VAL A 35 6.32 -0.66 -2.06
CA VAL A 35 5.54 -0.30 -3.25
C VAL A 35 5.91 -1.24 -4.39
N ASP A 36 4.88 -1.75 -5.05
CA ASP A 36 4.96 -2.62 -6.21
C ASP A 36 3.99 -2.10 -7.27
N ARG A 37 4.52 -1.37 -8.27
CA ARG A 37 3.72 -0.63 -9.26
C ARG A 37 2.73 0.33 -8.56
N GLU A 38 1.43 0.11 -8.70
CA GLU A 38 0.35 0.89 -8.10
C GLU A 38 -0.18 0.27 -6.80
N SER A 39 0.53 -0.71 -6.27
CA SER A 39 0.19 -1.37 -5.01
C SER A 39 1.13 -0.96 -3.89
N LEU A 40 0.57 -0.68 -2.72
CA LEU A 40 1.29 -0.59 -1.46
C LEU A 40 0.99 -1.85 -0.65
N ILE A 41 2.02 -2.59 -0.29
CA ILE A 41 1.89 -3.83 0.48
C ILE A 41 2.43 -3.55 1.88
N ILE A 42 1.64 -3.85 2.90
CA ILE A 42 1.96 -3.59 4.31
C ILE A 42 1.98 -4.92 5.05
N GLY A 43 3.13 -5.27 5.63
CA GLY A 43 3.33 -6.46 6.44
C GLY A 43 3.07 -6.17 7.92
N TRP A 44 2.06 -6.83 8.49
CA TRP A 44 1.60 -6.61 9.86
C TRP A 44 2.02 -7.75 10.81
N ARG A 45 2.59 -7.41 11.98
CA ARG A 45 2.91 -8.34 13.09
C ARG A 45 1.67 -8.82 13.83
N GLY A 46 0.59 -8.06 13.75
CA GLY A 46 -0.71 -8.35 14.34
C GLY A 46 -1.77 -7.37 13.81
N ILE A 47 -3.01 -7.50 14.25
CA ILE A 47 -4.10 -6.57 13.87
C ILE A 47 -4.26 -5.54 15.00
N PRO A 48 -3.72 -4.31 14.86
CA PRO A 48 -3.90 -3.27 15.87
C PRO A 48 -5.33 -2.73 15.89
N ARG A 49 -5.68 -2.04 16.98
CA ARG A 49 -6.97 -1.37 17.14
C ARG A 49 -7.33 -0.43 15.98
N LEU A 50 -6.33 0.24 15.39
CA LEU A 50 -6.52 1.20 14.30
C LEU A 50 -6.25 0.60 12.91
N PHE A 51 -6.15 -0.72 12.79
CA PHE A 51 -5.77 -1.42 11.56
C PHE A 51 -6.52 -0.91 10.31
N ASN A 52 -7.84 -0.85 10.35
CA ASN A 52 -8.66 -0.40 9.22
C ASN A 52 -8.39 1.07 8.88
N GLN A 53 -8.30 1.92 9.90
CA GLN A 53 -8.06 3.35 9.72
C GLN A 53 -6.67 3.61 9.14
N THR A 54 -5.66 2.86 9.57
CA THR A 54 -4.29 2.94 9.06
C THR A 54 -4.23 2.52 7.59
N ASN A 55 -4.82 1.38 7.22
CA ASN A 55 -4.84 0.93 5.82
C ASN A 55 -5.61 1.91 4.92
N ARG A 56 -6.78 2.42 5.37
CA ARG A 56 -7.53 3.47 4.65
C ARG A 56 -6.69 4.73 4.48
N LYS A 57 -6.06 5.22 5.55
CA LYS A 57 -5.23 6.43 5.53
C LYS A 57 -4.06 6.29 4.57
N ALA A 58 -3.40 5.13 4.56
CA ALA A 58 -2.33 4.82 3.62
C ALA A 58 -2.84 4.86 2.17
N ALA A 59 -3.97 4.21 1.88
CA ALA A 59 -4.57 4.18 0.54
C ALA A 59 -4.91 5.58 0.04
N ARG A 60 -5.58 6.40 0.87
CA ARG A 60 -5.95 7.77 0.50
C ARG A 60 -4.74 8.63 0.19
N ARG A 61 -3.74 8.62 1.09
CA ARG A 61 -2.53 9.44 0.93
C ARG A 61 -1.73 9.02 -0.30
N ALA A 62 -1.54 7.72 -0.48
CA ALA A 62 -0.82 7.19 -1.63
C ALA A 62 -1.53 7.54 -2.96
N ALA A 63 -2.86 7.44 -3.02
CA ALA A 63 -3.62 7.77 -4.23
C ALA A 63 -3.57 9.27 -4.57
N ILE A 64 -3.68 10.15 -3.56
CA ILE A 64 -3.56 11.60 -3.75
C ILE A 64 -2.15 11.97 -4.21
N SER A 65 -1.12 11.45 -3.55
CA SER A 65 0.29 11.77 -3.85
C SER A 65 0.71 11.29 -5.24
N SER A 66 0.25 10.11 -5.64
CA SER A 66 0.58 9.53 -6.95
C SER A 66 -0.25 10.09 -8.10
N GLY A 67 -1.40 10.70 -7.82
CA GLY A 67 -2.40 11.05 -8.83
C GLY A 67 -3.03 9.82 -9.52
N ARG A 68 -2.91 8.63 -8.93
CA ARG A 68 -3.36 7.34 -9.50
C ARG A 68 -4.29 6.58 -8.56
N GLU A 69 -5.00 5.59 -9.09
CA GLU A 69 -5.67 4.60 -8.24
C GLU A 69 -4.57 3.76 -7.53
N VAL A 70 -4.69 3.58 -6.23
CA VAL A 70 -3.73 2.79 -5.43
C VAL A 70 -4.45 1.68 -4.70
N HIS A 71 -3.81 0.51 -4.72
CA HIS A 71 -4.27 -0.71 -4.06
C HIS A 71 -3.40 -0.96 -2.83
N VAL A 72 -3.99 -0.87 -1.63
CA VAL A 72 -3.30 -1.25 -0.40
C VAL A 72 -3.64 -2.69 -0.05
N TRP A 73 -2.62 -3.49 0.18
CA TRP A 73 -2.74 -4.88 0.61
C TRP A 73 -2.16 -5.04 2.01
N ALA A 74 -2.98 -5.48 2.96
CA ALA A 74 -2.50 -5.87 4.28
C ALA A 74 -2.19 -7.38 4.26
N VAL A 75 -0.96 -7.75 4.62
CA VAL A 75 -0.49 -9.13 4.68
C VAL A 75 0.14 -9.43 6.04
N ARG A 76 0.38 -10.71 6.34
CA ARG A 76 1.14 -11.09 7.54
C ARG A 76 2.60 -10.73 7.35
N HIS A 77 3.27 -10.25 8.40
CA HIS A 77 4.66 -9.78 8.34
C HIS A 77 5.67 -10.84 7.85
N ASN A 78 5.39 -12.13 8.00
CA ASN A 78 6.26 -13.19 7.47
C ASN A 78 6.16 -13.36 5.94
N GLN A 79 5.17 -12.75 5.27
CA GLN A 79 4.96 -12.86 3.83
C GLN A 79 5.74 -11.81 3.03
N LYS A 80 7.06 -11.69 3.23
CA LYS A 80 7.90 -10.66 2.58
C LYS A 80 7.91 -10.73 1.05
N GLU A 81 7.78 -11.94 0.50
CA GLU A 81 7.73 -12.22 -0.93
C GLU A 81 6.32 -12.23 -1.53
N TRP A 82 5.30 -11.80 -0.76
CA TRP A 82 3.91 -11.78 -1.23
C TRP A 82 3.78 -10.89 -2.47
N LYS A 83 3.07 -11.36 -3.49
CA LYS A 83 2.87 -10.63 -4.75
C LYS A 83 1.40 -10.63 -5.16
N VAL A 84 0.97 -9.52 -5.75
CA VAL A 84 -0.40 -9.37 -6.28
C VAL A 84 -0.66 -10.46 -7.32
N GLY A 85 -1.74 -11.22 -7.13
CA GLY A 85 -2.17 -12.26 -8.08
C GLY A 85 -1.52 -13.63 -7.96
N ILE A 86 -0.58 -13.86 -7.02
CA ILE A 86 0.14 -15.16 -6.89
C ILE A 86 -0.54 -16.11 -5.88
N GLY A 87 -1.87 -16.06 -5.73
CA GLY A 87 -2.64 -17.03 -4.92
C GLY A 87 -2.37 -17.03 -3.40
N THR A 88 -1.37 -16.29 -2.91
CA THR A 88 -1.10 -16.15 -1.48
C THR A 88 -2.16 -15.28 -0.82
N SER A 89 -2.74 -15.77 0.28
CA SER A 89 -3.76 -15.04 1.03
C SER A 89 -3.23 -13.70 1.58
N HIS A 90 -4.11 -12.70 1.62
CA HIS A 90 -3.91 -11.40 2.26
C HIS A 90 -4.97 -11.23 3.36
N ILE A 91 -4.73 -10.35 4.33
CA ILE A 91 -5.65 -10.11 5.44
C ILE A 91 -6.85 -9.29 4.94
N CYS A 92 -6.56 -8.16 4.29
CA CYS A 92 -7.56 -7.32 3.65
C CYS A 92 -6.92 -6.38 2.63
N SER A 93 -7.74 -5.66 1.89
CA SER A 93 -7.33 -4.72 0.86
C SER A 93 -8.21 -3.47 0.84
N VAL A 94 -7.60 -2.35 0.47
CA VAL A 94 -8.28 -1.07 0.31
C VAL A 94 -7.87 -0.46 -1.03
N ILE A 95 -8.86 -0.07 -1.84
CA ILE A 95 -8.63 0.60 -3.11
C ILE A 95 -9.08 2.05 -2.98
N ALA A 96 -8.18 2.99 -3.27
CA ALA A 96 -8.48 4.42 -3.29
C ALA A 96 -8.28 5.00 -4.69
N LYS A 97 -9.24 5.79 -5.16
CA LYS A 97 -9.14 6.55 -6.41
C LYS A 97 -8.12 7.68 -6.25
N ASN A 98 -7.62 8.21 -7.37
CA ASN A 98 -6.66 9.32 -7.43
C ASN A 98 -7.02 10.56 -6.59
N ASN A 99 -8.30 10.80 -6.31
CA ASN A 99 -8.76 11.89 -5.43
C ASN A 99 -8.87 11.51 -3.94
N GLY A 100 -8.36 10.34 -3.54
CA GLY A 100 -8.41 9.83 -2.17
C GLY A 100 -9.77 9.24 -1.75
N ARG A 101 -10.76 9.14 -2.65
CA ARG A 101 -12.02 8.46 -2.32
C ARG A 101 -11.80 6.95 -2.28
N ILE A 102 -12.25 6.31 -1.19
CA ILE A 102 -12.23 4.85 -1.07
C ILE A 102 -13.28 4.26 -2.03
N LYS A 103 -12.82 3.35 -2.88
CA LYS A 103 -13.63 2.59 -3.86
C LYS A 103 -14.02 1.23 -3.31
N THR A 104 -13.07 0.55 -2.67
CA THR A 104 -13.24 -0.80 -2.10
C THR A 104 -12.51 -0.87 -0.78
N ASP A 105 -13.09 -1.58 0.18
CA ASP A 105 -12.48 -1.89 1.45
C ASP A 105 -12.98 -3.24 1.95
N THR A 106 -12.08 -4.19 2.12
CA THR A 106 -12.37 -5.55 2.60
C THR A 106 -11.89 -5.79 4.03
N CYS A 107 -11.40 -4.76 4.73
CA CYS A 107 -10.90 -4.92 6.08
C CYS A 107 -12.03 -5.19 7.09
N PRO A 108 -11.82 -6.14 8.03
CA PRO A 108 -12.87 -6.57 8.96
C PRO A 108 -13.23 -5.44 9.92
N TYR A 109 -14.52 -5.22 10.16
CA TYR A 109 -15.03 -4.18 11.06
C TYR A 109 -14.63 -4.40 12.52
#